data_AF-A0A258ZIW1-F1
#
_entry.id   AF-A0A258ZIW1-F1
#
_cell.length_a   1.000
_cell.length_b   1.000
_cell.length_c   1.000
_cell.angle_alpha   90.00
_cell.angle_beta   90.00
_cell.angle_gamma   90.00
#
_symmetry.space_group_name_H-M   'P 1'
#
loop_
_entity.id
_entity.type
_entity.pdbx_description
1 polymer ?
#
loop_
_entity_poly.entity_id
_entity_poly.type
_entity_poly.pdbx_seq_one_letter_code
_entity_poly.pdbx_strand_id
1 'polypeptide(L)' 'MRNILNRKDAMNIEALQSLACEIGLHQLGDMPTQKFLIREIQKQRGNEACYLTDKRYACSEDCEWRASCQKLRAVWLR' A
#
# COMPACT_ATOMS: atom_id res chain seq x y z
N MET A 1 -1.91 25.23 -15.21
CA MET A 1 -2.66 23.99 -15.50
C MET A 1 -1.97 22.84 -14.74
N ARG A 2 -2.55 22.33 -13.65
CA ARG A 2 -1.94 21.25 -12.87
C ARG A 2 -2.36 19.93 -13.50
N ASN A 3 -1.39 19.21 -14.08
CA ASN A 3 -1.55 17.85 -14.56
C ASN A 3 -1.75 16.92 -13.35
N ILE A 4 -3.01 16.63 -13.01
CA ILE A 4 -3.40 15.65 -11.99
C ILE A 4 -3.37 14.27 -12.65
N LEU A 5 -2.18 13.79 -12.96
CA LEU A 5 -1.99 12.38 -13.30
C LEU A 5 -1.87 11.60 -11.98
N ASN A 6 -2.99 11.04 -11.54
CA ASN A 6 -3.12 9.69 -10.98
C ASN A 6 -1.85 9.13 -10.29
N ARG A 7 -1.45 9.69 -9.14
CA ARG A 7 -0.21 9.35 -8.40
C ARG A 7 -0.40 8.39 -7.22
N LYS A 8 -1.62 7.97 -6.87
CA LYS A 8 -1.85 7.17 -5.65
C LYS A 8 -1.42 5.70 -5.78
N ASP A 9 -1.34 5.15 -7.01
CA ASP A 9 -1.12 3.71 -7.21
C ASP A 9 0.35 3.26 -7.12
N ALA A 10 1.30 4.20 -7.18
CA ALA A 10 2.75 3.92 -7.20
C ALA A 10 3.52 4.81 -6.21
N MET A 11 3.15 4.76 -4.93
CA MET A 11 4.00 5.33 -3.88
C MET A 11 5.35 4.58 -3.82
N ASN A 12 6.45 5.32 -3.83
CA ASN A 12 7.79 4.78 -3.61
C ASN A 12 7.99 4.45 -2.11
N ILE A 13 9.08 3.74 -1.79
CA ILE A 13 9.36 3.29 -0.41
C ILE A 13 9.50 4.48 0.55
N GLU A 14 10.19 5.54 0.15
CA GLU A 14 10.37 6.75 0.97
C GLU A 14 9.03 7.39 1.35
N ALA A 15 8.11 7.55 0.39
CA ALA A 15 6.78 8.09 0.66
C ALA A 15 5.96 7.18 1.59
N LEU A 16 6.13 5.87 1.50
CA LEU A 16 5.47 4.92 2.39
C LEU A 16 6.05 4.95 3.79
N GLN A 17 7.36 5.16 3.93
CA GLN A 17 8.03 5.35 5.21
C GLN A 17 7.56 6.65 5.88
N SER A 18 7.51 7.76 5.13
CA SER A 18 6.95 9.02 5.63
C SER A 18 5.49 8.85 6.06
N LEU A 19 4.66 8.20 5.24
CA LEU A 19 3.26 7.92 5.59
C LEU A 19 3.12 7.04 6.83
N ALA A 20 3.96 6.00 6.97
CA ALA A 20 3.98 5.15 8.15
C ALA A 20 4.30 5.97 9.41
N CYS A 21 5.31 6.85 9.35
CA CYS A 21 5.63 7.78 10.44
C CYS A 21 4.47 8.74 10.76
N GLU A 22 3.82 9.32 9.74
CA GLU A 22 2.69 10.25 9.94
C GLU A 22 1.50 9.62 10.67
N ILE A 23 1.27 8.32 10.49
CA ILE A 23 0.16 7.59 11.13
C ILE A 23 0.56 6.85 12.41
N GLY A 24 1.76 7.13 12.96
CA GLY A 24 2.22 6.61 14.24
C GLY A 24 2.99 5.29 14.19
N LEU A 25 3.37 4.80 12.99
CA LEU A 25 4.21 3.61 12.80
C LEU A 25 5.69 4.00 12.67
N HIS A 26 6.20 4.82 13.59
CA HIS A 26 7.56 5.37 13.55
C HIS A 26 8.65 4.28 13.47
N GLN A 27 8.41 3.12 14.08
CA GLN A 27 9.32 1.98 14.05
C GLN A 27 9.49 1.35 12.66
N LEU A 28 8.62 1.69 11.69
CA LEU A 28 8.70 1.20 10.31
C LEU A 28 9.38 2.18 9.36
N GLY A 29 9.86 3.34 9.86
CA GLY A 29 10.46 4.39 9.04
C GLY A 29 11.67 3.95 8.20
N ASP A 30 12.37 2.89 8.62
CA ASP A 30 13.55 2.36 7.90
C ASP A 30 13.27 1.06 7.15
N MET A 31 12.01 0.59 7.11
CA MET A 31 11.70 -0.71 6.50
C MET A 31 11.81 -0.62 4.97
N PRO A 32 12.59 -1.50 4.31
CA PRO A 32 12.88 -1.38 2.87
C PRO A 32 11.78 -2.00 1.99
N THR A 33 10.76 -2.63 2.58
CA THR A 33 9.80 -3.44 1.82
C THR A 33 8.47 -2.73 1.67
N GLN A 34 8.18 -2.23 0.45
CA GLN A 34 6.89 -1.63 0.09
C GLN A 34 5.69 -2.51 0.47
N LYS A 35 5.77 -3.83 0.19
CA LYS A 35 4.70 -4.80 0.54
C LYS A 35 4.41 -4.81 2.03
N PHE A 36 5.43 -4.72 2.87
CA PHE A 36 5.28 -4.73 4.31
C PHE A 36 4.70 -3.39 4.80
N LEU A 37 5.28 -2.27 4.38
CA LEU A 37 4.82 -0.93 4.75
C LEU A 37 3.33 -0.73 4.42
N ILE A 38 2.91 -1.05 3.19
CA ILE A 38 1.51 -0.89 2.78
C ILE A 38 0.57 -1.72 3.66
N ARG A 39 0.95 -2.96 3.99
CA ARG A 39 0.10 -3.84 4.81
C ARG A 39 -0.03 -3.34 6.24
N GLU A 40 1.05 -2.85 6.84
CA GLU A 40 1.00 -2.28 8.18
C GLU A 40 0.18 -0.99 8.20
N ILE A 41 0.31 -0.14 7.17
CA ILE A 41 -0.55 1.05 7.02
C ILE A 41 -2.03 0.64 6.88
N GLN A 42 -2.34 -0.40 6.10
CA GLN A 42 -3.71 -0.91 5.97
C GLN A 42 -4.28 -1.36 7.32
N LYS A 43 -3.51 -2.14 8.08
CA LYS A 43 -3.88 -2.60 9.43
C LYS A 43 -4.09 -1.44 10.40
N GLN A 44 -3.17 -0.48 10.41
CA GLN A 44 -3.23 0.70 11.29
C GLN A 44 -4.49 1.54 11.03
N ARG A 45 -4.96 1.58 9.78
CA ARG A 45 -6.20 2.25 9.40
C ARG A 45 -7.47 1.43 9.70
N GLY A 46 -7.35 0.34 10.47
CA GLY A 46 -8.47 -0.53 10.83
C GLY A 46 -8.98 -1.42 9.69
N ASN A 47 -8.25 -1.49 8.57
CA ASN A 47 -8.60 -2.33 7.44
C ASN A 47 -7.83 -3.64 7.47
N GLU A 48 -8.44 -4.69 6.92
CA GLU A 48 -7.70 -5.89 6.62
C GLU A 48 -6.70 -5.67 5.47
N ALA A 49 -5.49 -6.19 5.62
CA ALA A 49 -4.43 -6.03 4.64
C ALA A 49 -4.75 -6.78 3.32
N CYS A 50 -5.11 -6.02 2.28
CA CYS A 50 -5.45 -6.55 0.96
C CYS A 50 -4.30 -6.47 -0.06
N TYR A 51 -3.21 -5.73 0.25
CA TYR A 51 -2.11 -5.53 -0.69
C TYR A 51 -1.32 -6.82 -0.95
N LEU A 52 -1.43 -7.31 -2.19
CA LEU A 52 -0.79 -8.55 -2.67
C LEU A 52 -1.09 -9.77 -1.77
N THR A 53 -2.27 -9.81 -1.16
CA THR A 53 -2.78 -10.99 -0.43
C THR A 53 -3.86 -11.67 -1.27
N ASP A 54 -4.35 -12.82 -0.81
CA ASP A 54 -5.50 -13.49 -1.45
C ASP A 54 -6.80 -12.66 -1.31
N LYS A 55 -6.81 -11.68 -0.41
CA LYS A 55 -7.92 -10.75 -0.18
C LYS A 55 -7.92 -9.56 -1.14
N ARG A 56 -7.01 -9.52 -2.11
CA ARG A 56 -6.91 -8.44 -3.10
C ARG A 56 -8.19 -8.17 -3.91
N TYR A 57 -9.04 -9.19 -4.09
CA TYR A 57 -10.32 -9.05 -4.79
C TYR A 57 -11.46 -8.55 -3.88
N ALA A 58 -11.26 -8.61 -2.56
CA ALA A 58 -12.16 -8.05 -1.55
C ALA A 58 -11.70 -6.66 -1.06
N CYS A 59 -10.76 -6.03 -1.79
CA CYS A 59 -10.23 -4.72 -1.48
C CYS A 59 -11.34 -3.65 -1.55
N SER A 60 -11.48 -2.85 -0.47
CA SER A 60 -12.43 -1.73 -0.42
C SER A 60 -12.16 -0.70 -1.51
N GLU A 61 -13.21 0.02 -1.91
CA GLU A 61 -13.12 1.12 -2.87
C GLU A 61 -12.23 2.27 -2.38
N ASP A 62 -12.17 2.45 -1.06
CA ASP A 62 -11.36 3.47 -0.40
C ASP A 62 -9.87 3.08 -0.26
N CYS A 63 -9.48 1.90 -0.74
CA CYS A 63 -8.09 1.49 -0.68
C CYS A 63 -7.23 2.28 -1.67
N GLU A 64 -6.31 3.07 -1.13
CA GLU A 64 -5.38 3.90 -1.92
C GLU A 64 -4.47 3.09 -2.86
N TRP A 65 -4.34 1.78 -2.62
CA TRP A 65 -3.54 0.86 -3.44
C TRP A 65 -4.39 -0.12 -4.25
N ARG A 66 -5.70 0.11 -4.44
CA ARG A 66 -6.62 -0.84 -5.09
C ARG A 66 -6.12 -1.32 -6.45
N ALA A 67 -5.63 -0.41 -7.30
CA ALA A 67 -5.10 -0.78 -8.62
C ALA A 67 -3.91 -1.76 -8.50
N SER A 68 -2.99 -1.50 -7.57
CA SER A 68 -1.84 -2.36 -7.30
C SER A 68 -2.22 -3.66 -6.57
N CYS A 69 -3.27 -3.66 -5.75
CA CYS A 69 -3.81 -4.87 -5.13
C CYS A 69 -4.35 -5.82 -6.21
N GLN A 70 -5.15 -5.30 -7.16
CA GLN A 70 -5.83 -6.09 -8.19
C GLN A 70 -4.92 -6.45 -9.38
N LYS A 71 -3.72 -5.89 -9.45
CA LYS A 71 -2.75 -6.18 -10.52
C LYS A 71 -2.46 -7.68 -10.58
N LEU A 72 -2.70 -8.27 -11.75
CA LEU A 72 -2.35 -9.67 -12.01
C LEU A 72 -0.85 -9.85 -11.84
N ARG A 73 -0.45 -10.68 -10.88
CA ARG A 73 0.90 -11.22 -10.75
C ARG A 73 0.84 -12.70 -11.06
N ALA A 74 1.83 -13.15 -11.82
CA ALA A 74 2.04 -14.58 -12.03
C ALA A 74 2.15 -15.32 -10.69
N VAL A 75 1.60 -16.53 -10.61
CA VAL A 75 1.48 -17.28 -9.36
C VAL A 75 2.86 -17.55 -8.73
N TRP A 76 3.91 -17.72 -9.54
CA TRP A 76 5.29 -17.95 -9.08
C TRP A 76 5.98 -16.74 -8.44
N LEU A 77 5.36 -15.56 -8.44
CA LEU A 77 5.89 -14.35 -7.80
C LEU A 77 5.24 -14.05 -6.44
N ARG A 78 4.32 -14.90 -5.95
CA ARG A 78 3.51 -14.64 -4.75
C ARG A 78 4.33 -14.65 -3.46
#